data_AF-A0A8T5DHX3-F1
#
_entry.id   AF-A0A8T5DHX3-F1
#
_cell.length_a   1.000
_cell.length_b   1.000
_cell.length_c   1.000
_cell.angle_alpha   90.00
_cell.angle_beta   90.00
_cell.angle_gamma   90.00
#
_symmetry.space_group_name_H-M   'P 1'
#
loop_
_entity.id
_entity.type
_entity.pdbx_description
1 polymer ?
#
loop_
_entity_poly.entity_id
_entity_poly.type
_entity_poly.pdbx_seq_one_letter_code
_entity_poly.pdbx_strand_id
1 'polypeptide(L)'
;MAKKESMKESVSKDHLANAKAKSLPVSTKHCIVISDNIRYKSTSEAKKILEGVSSLKKAIPFRRFNRDMGHKPGMASGRYPEKAAKEFIKLIKSVEANAQIKGLDVENLKIVKVISNKASTPMTGGRHRRGTKRTHIEIEVKEFTVKKDVKKKDVKSGKRNVKSVKPVKDNNELKENKKVDNEVEGKKTENNPEVKEDIKNSVIEEKEKIKKDTEVKEGA
;
A
#
# COMPACT_ATOMS: atom_id res chain seq x y z
N MET A 1 24.72 -34.64 -14.63
CA MET A 1 24.16 -33.30 -14.32
C MET A 1 22.64 -33.41 -14.37
N ALA A 2 21.93 -33.14 -13.27
CA ALA A 2 20.47 -33.32 -13.23
C ALA A 2 19.73 -32.15 -13.90
N LYS A 3 18.89 -32.46 -14.89
CA LYS A 3 17.92 -31.51 -15.46
C LYS A 3 16.90 -31.13 -14.38
N LYS A 4 17.03 -29.94 -13.81
CA LYS A 4 16.02 -29.34 -12.94
C LYS A 4 14.91 -28.74 -13.79
N GLU A 5 14.13 -29.60 -14.44
CA GLU A 5 12.91 -29.18 -15.16
C GLU A 5 11.86 -28.76 -14.12
N SER A 6 11.84 -27.47 -13.82
CA SER A 6 10.89 -26.86 -12.91
C SER A 6 9.48 -27.05 -13.44
N MET A 7 8.62 -27.75 -12.69
CA MET A 7 7.18 -27.84 -12.95
C MET A 7 6.61 -26.44 -13.15
N LYS A 8 6.35 -26.10 -14.41
CA LYS A 8 5.71 -24.86 -14.79
C LYS A 8 4.22 -25.09 -14.68
N GLU A 9 3.69 -25.00 -13.45
CA GLU A 9 2.25 -25.07 -13.20
C GLU A 9 1.53 -24.18 -14.23
N SER A 10 0.73 -24.82 -15.09
CA SER A 10 -0.09 -24.14 -16.07
C SER A 10 -1.27 -23.48 -15.37
N VAL A 11 -0.99 -22.36 -14.69
CA VAL A 11 -2.02 -21.53 -14.07
C VAL A 11 -3.03 -21.17 -15.15
N SER A 12 -4.28 -21.58 -14.94
CA SER A 12 -5.38 -21.27 -15.84
C SER A 12 -5.52 -19.75 -16.00
N LYS A 13 -5.79 -19.30 -17.23
CA LYS A 13 -5.88 -17.87 -17.58
C LYS A 13 -7.05 -17.17 -16.90
N ASP A 14 -7.96 -17.95 -16.36
CA ASP A 14 -9.25 -17.52 -15.81
C ASP A 14 -9.07 -16.79 -14.48
N HIS A 15 -8.14 -17.26 -13.62
CA HIS A 15 -7.79 -16.62 -12.35
C HIS A 15 -6.67 -15.57 -12.46
N LEU A 16 -6.43 -15.03 -13.66
CA LEU A 16 -5.37 -14.06 -13.93
C LEU A 16 -5.94 -12.77 -14.54
N ALA A 17 -5.65 -11.62 -13.91
CA ALA A 17 -5.94 -10.31 -14.47
C ALA A 17 -4.65 -9.58 -14.86
N ASN A 18 -4.68 -8.84 -15.96
CA ASN A 18 -3.51 -8.18 -16.51
C ASN A 18 -3.82 -6.74 -16.95
N ALA A 19 -2.80 -5.88 -16.92
CA ALA A 19 -2.85 -4.57 -17.57
C ALA A 19 -1.50 -4.23 -18.20
N LYS A 20 -1.54 -3.41 -19.25
CA LYS A 20 -0.36 -3.03 -20.05
C LYS A 20 -0.39 -1.54 -20.35
N ALA A 21 0.67 -0.84 -19.96
CA ALA A 21 0.92 0.53 -20.39
C ALA A 21 2.01 0.55 -21.47
N LYS A 22 1.75 1.22 -22.59
CA LYS A 22 2.68 1.30 -23.74
C LYS A 22 3.26 2.71 -23.87
N SER A 23 4.55 2.80 -24.25
CA SER A 23 5.21 4.07 -24.60
C SER A 23 5.20 5.16 -23.50
N LEU A 24 5.15 4.76 -22.23
CA LEU A 24 5.14 5.69 -21.09
C LEU A 24 6.42 6.52 -21.03
N PRO A 25 6.37 7.83 -20.73
CA PRO A 25 7.51 8.74 -20.75
C PRO A 25 8.37 8.66 -19.46
N VAL A 26 8.79 7.46 -19.09
CA VAL A 26 9.54 7.16 -17.85
C VAL A 26 10.82 6.34 -18.12
N SER A 27 11.72 6.29 -17.14
CA SER A 27 13.02 5.63 -17.31
C SER A 27 12.93 4.11 -17.08
N THR A 28 13.35 3.32 -18.06
CA THR A 28 13.41 1.84 -17.98
C THR A 28 14.18 1.35 -16.76
N LYS A 29 15.31 1.99 -16.41
CA LYS A 29 16.12 1.62 -15.25
C LYS A 29 15.35 1.75 -13.94
N HIS A 30 14.56 2.81 -13.78
CA HIS A 30 13.73 3.02 -12.60
C HIS A 30 12.56 2.03 -12.57
N CYS A 31 11.92 1.79 -13.71
CA CYS A 31 10.78 0.88 -13.80
C CYS A 31 11.17 -0.57 -13.49
N ILE A 32 12.35 -1.02 -13.94
CA ILE A 32 12.91 -2.35 -13.58
C ILE A 32 13.11 -2.47 -12.07
N VAL A 33 13.68 -1.45 -11.40
CA VAL A 33 13.92 -1.47 -9.95
C VAL A 33 12.61 -1.43 -9.15
N ILE A 34 11.62 -0.65 -9.60
CA ILE A 34 10.26 -0.69 -9.04
C ILE A 34 9.63 -2.07 -9.22
N SER A 35 9.70 -2.63 -10.44
CA SER A 35 9.12 -3.94 -10.80
C SER A 35 9.66 -5.07 -9.94
N ASP A 36 10.96 -5.04 -9.63
CA ASP A 36 11.62 -5.99 -8.73
C ASP A 36 11.11 -5.81 -7.28
N ASN A 37 10.97 -4.56 -6.82
CA ASN A 37 10.51 -4.27 -5.46
C ASN A 37 9.03 -4.62 -5.21
N ILE A 38 8.14 -4.44 -6.18
CA ILE A 38 6.69 -4.70 -6.01
C ILE A 38 6.27 -6.14 -6.34
N ARG A 39 7.16 -6.95 -6.94
CA ARG A 39 6.86 -8.34 -7.29
C ARG A 39 6.53 -9.16 -6.04
N TYR A 40 5.55 -10.05 -6.16
CA TYR A 40 5.06 -10.95 -5.10
C TYR A 40 4.41 -10.26 -3.88
N LYS A 41 4.14 -8.96 -3.93
CA LYS A 41 3.35 -8.24 -2.91
C LYS A 41 1.86 -8.25 -3.25
N SER A 42 1.02 -7.96 -2.25
CA SER A 42 -0.38 -7.63 -2.50
C SER A 42 -0.50 -6.30 -3.27
N THR A 43 -1.61 -6.10 -3.98
CA THR A 43 -1.86 -4.81 -4.67
C THR A 43 -1.96 -3.64 -3.67
N SER A 44 -2.55 -3.87 -2.50
CA SER A 44 -2.64 -2.89 -1.41
C SER A 44 -1.27 -2.44 -0.87
N GLU A 45 -0.38 -3.38 -0.55
CA GLU A 45 0.99 -3.06 -0.11
C GLU A 45 1.80 -2.37 -1.22
N ALA A 46 1.63 -2.80 -2.47
CA ALA A 46 2.30 -2.18 -3.60
C ALA A 46 1.90 -0.70 -3.75
N LYS A 47 0.60 -0.38 -3.65
CA LYS A 47 0.10 1.02 -3.62
C LYS A 47 0.74 1.81 -2.47
N LYS A 48 0.65 1.32 -1.23
CA LYS A 48 1.24 1.98 -0.04
C LYS A 48 2.75 2.27 -0.19
N ILE A 49 3.51 1.34 -0.78
CA ILE A 49 4.94 1.54 -1.04
C ILE A 49 5.16 2.64 -2.09
N LEU A 50 4.43 2.61 -3.21
CA LEU A 50 4.59 3.56 -4.30
C LEU A 50 4.12 4.98 -3.92
N GLU A 51 3.10 5.11 -3.09
CA GLU A 51 2.64 6.37 -2.51
C GLU A 51 3.69 6.96 -1.56
N GLY A 52 4.30 6.10 -0.72
CA GLY A 52 5.46 6.47 0.11
C GLY A 52 6.67 6.92 -0.70
N VAL A 53 6.90 6.33 -1.89
CA VAL A 53 7.97 6.75 -2.82
C VAL A 53 7.64 8.08 -3.49
N SER A 54 6.39 8.27 -3.93
CA SER A 54 5.92 9.53 -4.53
C SER A 54 5.88 10.68 -3.53
N SER A 55 5.86 10.38 -2.22
CA SER A 55 5.89 11.35 -1.13
C SER A 55 7.29 11.53 -0.53
N LEU A 56 8.34 10.97 -1.15
CA LEU A 56 9.73 10.96 -0.66
C LEU A 56 9.96 10.32 0.73
N LYS A 57 8.96 9.63 1.29
CA LYS A 57 9.03 8.99 2.62
C LYS A 57 9.73 7.64 2.61
N LYS A 58 9.58 6.86 1.52
CA LYS A 58 10.13 5.50 1.41
C LYS A 58 11.06 5.37 0.20
N ALA A 59 12.34 5.13 0.43
CA ALA A 59 13.31 4.93 -0.65
C ALA A 59 13.15 3.52 -1.25
N ILE A 60 13.38 3.38 -2.55
CA ILE A 60 13.51 2.07 -3.20
C ILE A 60 15.00 1.71 -3.26
N PRO A 61 15.41 0.49 -2.84
CA PRO A 61 16.79 0.04 -2.98
C PRO A 61 17.15 -0.24 -4.44
N PHE A 62 18.23 0.36 -4.93
CA PHE A 62 18.75 0.14 -6.28
C PHE A 62 19.79 -0.98 -6.23
N ARG A 63 19.44 -2.19 -6.69
CA ARG A 63 20.35 -3.35 -6.70
C ARG A 63 21.22 -3.46 -7.96
N ARG A 64 20.66 -3.15 -9.14
CA ARG A 64 21.31 -3.35 -10.45
C ARG A 64 21.92 -2.07 -11.06
N PHE A 65 21.33 -0.92 -10.78
CA PHE A 65 21.69 0.36 -11.39
C PHE A 65 22.19 1.34 -10.32
N ASN A 66 23.25 0.95 -9.61
CA ASN A 66 23.69 1.55 -8.35
C ASN A 66 25.06 2.26 -8.41
N ARG A 67 25.68 2.38 -9.59
CA ARG A 67 26.88 3.21 -9.76
C ARG A 67 26.56 4.66 -9.40
N ASP A 68 27.46 5.28 -8.64
CA ASP A 68 27.43 6.70 -8.24
C ASP A 68 26.11 7.10 -7.56
N MET A 69 25.63 6.23 -6.66
CA MET A 69 24.41 6.44 -5.87
C MET A 69 24.75 6.79 -4.42
N GLY A 70 24.25 7.93 -3.95
CA GLY A 70 24.30 8.28 -2.53
C GLY A 70 23.52 7.29 -1.65
N HIS A 71 24.04 7.09 -0.43
CA HIS A 71 23.46 6.19 0.57
C HIS A 71 22.13 6.74 1.11
N LYS A 72 21.30 5.85 1.69
CA LYS A 72 20.02 6.20 2.33
C LYS A 72 19.85 5.47 3.67
N PRO A 73 19.05 6.01 4.60
CA PRO A 73 18.80 5.33 5.88
C PRO A 73 18.28 3.91 5.63
N GLY A 74 18.93 2.93 6.25
CA GLY A 74 18.63 1.50 6.08
C GLY A 74 19.05 0.86 4.74
N MET A 75 19.75 1.55 3.82
CA MET A 75 20.22 0.95 2.57
C MET A 75 21.43 1.66 1.93
N ALA A 76 22.42 0.88 1.46
CA ALA A 76 23.63 1.41 0.81
C ALA A 76 23.34 2.20 -0.49
N SER A 77 22.32 1.85 -1.28
CA SER A 77 21.99 2.61 -2.49
C SER A 77 20.47 2.69 -2.67
N GLY A 78 19.92 3.90 -2.59
CA GLY A 78 18.48 4.13 -2.71
C GLY A 78 18.11 5.46 -3.35
N ARG A 79 17.00 5.47 -4.10
CA ARG A 79 16.40 6.70 -4.67
C ARG A 79 14.87 6.65 -4.61
N TYR A 80 14.25 7.80 -4.87
CA TYR A 80 12.81 7.99 -4.96
C TYR A 80 12.40 8.24 -6.42
N PRO A 81 12.06 7.20 -7.22
CA PRO A 81 11.68 7.37 -8.61
C PRO A 81 10.21 7.83 -8.79
N GLU A 82 9.87 9.02 -8.27
CA GLU A 82 8.51 9.58 -8.23
C GLU A 82 7.71 9.43 -9.53
N LYS A 83 8.26 9.90 -10.66
CA LYS A 83 7.56 9.89 -11.96
C LYS A 83 7.15 8.48 -12.39
N ALA A 84 8.00 7.49 -12.11
CA ALA A 84 7.67 6.11 -12.40
C ALA A 84 6.67 5.54 -11.38
N ALA A 85 6.83 5.86 -10.08
CA ALA A 85 5.88 5.43 -9.04
C ALA A 85 4.44 5.89 -9.32
N LYS A 86 4.25 7.15 -9.75
CA LYS A 86 2.95 7.70 -10.17
C LYS A 86 2.30 6.88 -11.30
N GLU A 87 3.06 6.47 -12.32
CA GLU A 87 2.55 5.62 -13.41
C GLU A 87 2.25 4.18 -12.96
N PHE A 88 3.04 3.61 -12.05
CA PHE A 88 2.75 2.29 -11.47
C PHE A 88 1.46 2.29 -10.64
N ILE A 89 1.16 3.36 -9.87
CA ILE A 89 -0.10 3.48 -9.11
C ILE A 89 -1.30 3.47 -10.06
N LYS A 90 -1.26 4.24 -11.16
CA LYS A 90 -2.30 4.23 -12.20
C LYS A 90 -2.49 2.83 -12.78
N LEU A 91 -1.39 2.14 -13.10
CA LEU A 91 -1.44 0.81 -13.70
C LEU A 91 -2.01 -0.24 -12.72
N ILE A 92 -1.67 -0.20 -11.43
CA ILE A 92 -2.24 -1.11 -10.42
C ILE A 92 -3.75 -0.89 -10.29
N LYS A 93 -4.23 0.36 -10.24
CA LYS A 93 -5.67 0.66 -10.22
C LYS A 93 -6.40 0.11 -11.46
N SER A 94 -5.78 0.16 -12.63
CA SER A 94 -6.30 -0.46 -13.85
C SER A 94 -6.31 -2.00 -13.78
N VAL A 95 -5.32 -2.62 -13.15
CA VAL A 95 -5.32 -4.08 -12.92
C VAL A 95 -6.45 -4.49 -11.95
N GLU A 96 -6.68 -3.70 -10.89
CA GLU A 96 -7.75 -3.96 -9.92
C GLU A 96 -9.13 -3.87 -10.57
N ALA A 97 -9.38 -2.86 -11.41
CA ALA A 97 -10.60 -2.78 -12.21
C ALA A 97 -10.76 -3.99 -13.16
N ASN A 98 -9.68 -4.41 -13.83
CA ASN A 98 -9.70 -5.59 -14.71
C ASN A 98 -9.92 -6.90 -13.93
N ALA A 99 -9.47 -6.99 -12.67
CA ALA A 99 -9.72 -8.13 -11.79
C ALA A 99 -11.18 -8.17 -11.32
N GLN A 100 -11.75 -7.02 -10.95
CA GLN A 100 -13.16 -6.88 -10.58
C GLN A 100 -14.09 -7.27 -11.74
N ILE A 101 -13.79 -6.84 -12.98
CA ILE A 101 -14.54 -7.24 -14.19
C ILE A 101 -14.49 -8.77 -14.42
N LYS A 102 -13.42 -9.44 -13.99
CA LYS A 102 -13.29 -10.91 -14.05
C LYS A 102 -13.90 -11.65 -12.85
N GLY A 103 -14.50 -10.94 -11.89
CA GLY A 103 -15.05 -11.53 -10.67
C GLY A 103 -13.98 -12.06 -9.70
N LEU A 104 -12.73 -11.61 -9.81
CA LEU A 104 -11.68 -11.95 -8.84
C LEU A 104 -11.80 -11.07 -7.60
N ASP A 105 -11.55 -11.65 -6.42
CA ASP A 105 -11.52 -10.88 -5.17
C ASP A 105 -10.35 -9.87 -5.17
N VAL A 106 -10.71 -8.59 -5.09
CA VAL A 106 -9.79 -7.44 -5.13
C VAL A 106 -8.91 -7.36 -3.88
N GLU A 107 -9.38 -7.84 -2.72
CA GLU A 107 -8.62 -7.77 -1.47
C GLU A 107 -7.47 -8.78 -1.46
N ASN A 108 -7.69 -9.97 -2.03
CA ASN A 108 -6.74 -11.08 -2.06
C ASN A 108 -5.89 -11.14 -3.35
N LEU A 109 -5.74 -10.03 -4.08
CA LEU A 109 -4.88 -9.94 -5.27
C LEU A 109 -3.39 -9.86 -4.94
N LYS A 110 -2.61 -10.76 -5.55
CA LYS A 110 -1.14 -10.79 -5.46
C LYS A 110 -0.51 -10.57 -6.83
N ILE A 111 0.51 -9.70 -6.88
CA ILE A 111 1.27 -9.41 -8.09
C ILE A 111 2.20 -10.58 -8.40
N VAL A 112 1.88 -11.36 -9.44
CA VAL A 112 2.68 -12.53 -9.86
C VAL A 112 3.83 -12.10 -10.77
N LYS A 113 3.55 -11.23 -11.74
CA LYS A 113 4.49 -10.84 -12.79
C LYS A 113 4.47 -9.33 -12.98
N VAL A 114 5.66 -8.75 -13.04
CA VAL A 114 5.87 -7.38 -13.50
C VAL A 114 7.04 -7.37 -14.47
N ILE A 115 6.80 -6.84 -15.67
CA ILE A 115 7.80 -6.64 -16.72
C ILE A 115 7.86 -5.16 -17.07
N SER A 116 9.08 -4.64 -17.17
CA SER A 116 9.39 -3.28 -17.63
C SER A 116 10.38 -3.33 -18.78
N ASN A 117 9.89 -3.13 -20.00
CA ASN A 117 10.68 -3.18 -21.23
C ASN A 117 10.96 -1.78 -21.76
N LYS A 118 12.08 -1.61 -22.48
CA LYS A 118 12.39 -0.37 -23.22
C LYS A 118 11.39 -0.23 -24.37
N ALA A 119 10.83 0.96 -24.57
CA ALA A 119 10.00 1.28 -25.73
C ALA A 119 10.83 2.01 -26.80
N SER A 120 10.22 2.24 -27.98
CA SER A 120 10.80 3.13 -28.99
C SER A 120 11.07 4.52 -28.38
N THR A 121 12.30 5.00 -28.54
CA THR A 121 12.78 6.28 -28.00
C THR A 121 12.85 7.30 -29.13
N PRO A 122 11.86 8.21 -29.28
CA PRO A 122 11.91 9.19 -30.34
C PRO A 122 13.08 10.15 -30.12
N MET A 123 13.80 10.42 -31.21
CA MET A 123 14.98 11.28 -31.23
C MET A 123 14.52 12.74 -31.19
N THR A 124 15.08 13.54 -30.28
CA THR A 124 14.89 15.00 -30.33
C THR A 124 15.75 15.59 -31.45
N GLY A 125 15.23 16.56 -32.18
CA GLY A 125 15.94 17.23 -33.28
C GLY A 125 17.14 18.07 -32.84
N GLY A 126 17.93 18.54 -33.82
CA GLY A 126 19.10 19.40 -33.60
C GLY A 126 20.43 18.64 -33.43
N ARG A 127 21.49 19.39 -33.08
CA ARG A 127 22.88 18.89 -32.91
C ARG A 127 23.02 17.95 -31.70
N HIS A 128 22.34 18.25 -30.60
CA HIS A 128 22.40 17.47 -29.35
C HIS A 128 21.29 16.40 -29.27
N ARG A 129 21.32 15.43 -30.18
CA ARG A 129 20.30 14.38 -30.28
C ARG A 129 20.27 13.49 -29.03
N ARG A 130 19.33 13.75 -28.12
CA ARG A 130 19.02 12.89 -26.97
C ARG A 130 17.63 12.29 -27.16
N GLY A 131 17.56 10.95 -27.20
CA GLY A 131 16.28 10.24 -27.28
C GLY A 131 15.51 10.30 -25.96
N THR A 132 14.23 10.66 -26.01
CA THR A 132 13.39 10.66 -24.80
C THR A 132 13.15 9.22 -24.34
N LYS A 133 13.38 8.95 -23.05
CA LYS A 133 13.25 7.59 -22.49
C LYS A 133 11.77 7.22 -22.41
N ARG A 134 11.42 6.08 -23.00
CA ARG A 134 10.08 5.51 -22.94
C ARG A 134 10.11 4.03 -22.56
N THR A 135 9.02 3.54 -21.97
CA THR A 135 8.87 2.14 -21.51
C THR A 135 7.52 1.52 -21.82
N HIS A 136 7.52 0.20 -21.98
CA HIS A 136 6.32 -0.62 -21.84
C HIS A 136 6.34 -1.27 -20.45
N ILE A 137 5.19 -1.29 -19.77
CA ILE A 137 5.02 -1.93 -18.46
C ILE A 137 3.85 -2.90 -18.55
N GLU A 138 4.05 -4.13 -18.07
CA GLU A 138 3.03 -5.17 -17.96
C GLU A 138 2.97 -5.63 -16.51
N ILE A 139 1.76 -5.67 -15.94
CA ILE A 139 1.46 -6.24 -14.62
C ILE A 139 0.45 -7.37 -14.79
N GLU A 140 0.67 -8.47 -14.07
CA GLU A 140 -0.23 -9.62 -13.99
C GLU A 140 -0.44 -9.95 -12.50
N VAL A 141 -1.70 -10.00 -12.08
CA VAL A 141 -2.12 -10.43 -10.74
C VAL A 141 -2.86 -11.74 -10.81
N LYS A 142 -2.75 -12.49 -9.71
CA LYS A 142 -3.54 -13.69 -9.43
C LYS A 142 -4.20 -13.52 -8.07
N GLU A 143 -5.40 -14.06 -7.93
CA GLU A 143 -6.00 -14.26 -6.62
C GLU A 143 -5.16 -15.24 -5.79
N PHE A 144 -4.90 -14.91 -4.52
CA PHE A 144 -4.15 -15.75 -3.60
C PHE A 144 -5.09 -16.47 -2.63
N THR A 145 -5.55 -17.66 -3.03
CA THR A 145 -6.25 -18.54 -2.10
C THR A 145 -5.29 -19.05 -1.03
N VAL A 146 -5.49 -18.60 0.22
CA VAL A 146 -4.80 -19.17 1.37
C VAL A 146 -5.32 -20.60 1.53
N LYS A 147 -4.53 -21.59 1.07
CA LYS A 147 -4.71 -22.98 1.49
C LYS A 147 -4.54 -23.02 3.01
N LYS A 148 -5.66 -22.96 3.75
CA LYS A 148 -5.67 -23.25 5.18
C LYS A 148 -5.31 -24.73 5.30
N ASP A 149 -4.07 -25.01 5.69
CA ASP A 149 -3.66 -26.35 6.10
C ASP A 149 -4.51 -26.74 7.30
N VAL A 150 -5.59 -27.49 7.04
CA VAL A 150 -6.42 -28.09 8.08
C VAL A 150 -5.59 -29.19 8.72
N LYS A 151 -4.75 -28.79 9.68
CA LYS A 151 -4.15 -29.71 10.64
C LYS A 151 -5.29 -30.34 11.43
N LYS A 152 -5.81 -31.47 10.95
CA LYS A 152 -6.53 -32.43 11.79
C LYS A 152 -5.63 -32.71 12.98
N LYS A 153 -5.97 -32.15 14.14
CA LYS A 153 -5.38 -32.59 15.40
C LYS A 153 -5.98 -33.95 15.68
N ASP A 154 -5.21 -35.01 15.45
CA ASP A 154 -5.59 -36.33 15.92
C ASP A 154 -5.82 -36.25 17.43
N VAL A 155 -7.05 -36.56 17.85
CA VAL A 155 -7.44 -36.56 19.27
C VAL A 155 -6.82 -37.81 19.90
N LYS A 156 -5.52 -37.73 20.20
CA LYS A 156 -4.83 -38.80 20.91
C LYS A 156 -5.14 -38.69 22.39
N SER A 157 -6.15 -39.43 22.81
CA SER A 157 -6.58 -39.60 24.19
C SER A 157 -5.41 -40.05 25.08
N GLY A 158 -4.86 -39.13 25.87
CA GLY A 158 -3.77 -39.37 26.80
C GLY A 158 -4.11 -38.82 28.19
N LYS A 159 -4.66 -39.69 29.05
CA LYS A 159 -4.89 -39.37 30.47
C LYS A 159 -3.59 -38.87 31.10
N ARG A 160 -3.61 -37.70 31.73
CA ARG A 160 -2.57 -37.27 32.68
C ARG A 160 -3.23 -36.89 34.00
N ASN A 161 -2.83 -37.58 35.06
CA ASN A 161 -3.31 -37.37 36.43
C ASN A 161 -2.97 -35.95 36.91
N VAL A 162 -3.95 -35.27 37.51
CA VAL A 162 -3.71 -34.06 38.31
C VAL A 162 -3.81 -34.44 39.78
N LYS A 163 -2.69 -34.42 40.50
CA LYS A 163 -2.66 -34.54 41.97
C LYS A 163 -2.55 -33.15 42.60
N SER A 164 -3.70 -32.63 43.01
CA SER A 164 -3.95 -31.86 44.24
C SER A 164 -2.81 -31.05 44.89
N VAL A 165 -2.93 -29.71 44.88
CA VAL A 165 -2.63 -28.82 46.03
C VAL A 165 -3.74 -27.74 46.10
N LYS A 166 -4.00 -27.19 47.30
CA LYS A 166 -5.25 -26.49 47.72
C LYS A 166 -5.22 -24.94 47.53
N PRO A 167 -6.39 -24.25 47.60
CA PRO A 167 -6.53 -22.82 47.27
C PRO A 167 -6.47 -21.87 48.48
N VAL A 168 -6.11 -20.59 48.24
CA VAL A 168 -6.20 -19.43 49.16
C VAL A 168 -6.54 -18.19 48.31
N LYS A 169 -7.83 -17.80 48.24
CA LYS A 169 -8.52 -16.73 48.99
C LYS A 169 -8.20 -15.30 48.53
N ASP A 170 -9.25 -14.59 48.12
CA ASP A 170 -9.31 -13.16 47.83
C ASP A 170 -9.08 -12.29 49.08
N ASN A 171 -8.64 -11.03 48.90
CA ASN A 171 -9.39 -9.88 49.38
C ASN A 171 -8.85 -8.51 48.91
N ASN A 172 -9.83 -7.62 48.76
CA ASN A 172 -9.85 -6.19 48.46
C ASN A 172 -8.99 -5.31 49.41
N GLU A 173 -8.43 -4.18 48.92
CA GLU A 173 -8.68 -2.81 49.46
C GLU A 173 -7.83 -1.67 48.81
N LEU A 174 -8.35 -0.43 48.92
CA LEU A 174 -7.78 0.84 48.45
C LEU A 174 -7.28 1.71 49.62
N LYS A 175 -6.27 2.58 49.37
CA LYS A 175 -6.02 3.96 49.90
C LYS A 175 -4.54 4.34 49.62
N GLU A 176 -4.17 5.40 48.90
CA GLU A 176 -4.41 6.86 48.99
C GLU A 176 -3.32 7.70 49.73
N ASN A 177 -2.60 8.50 48.93
CA ASN A 177 -2.30 9.94 49.07
C ASN A 177 -1.31 10.53 50.12
N LYS A 178 -0.31 11.26 49.56
CA LYS A 178 0.17 12.64 49.89
C LYS A 178 1.14 13.08 48.76
N LYS A 179 0.78 13.95 47.79
CA LYS A 179 0.92 15.45 47.74
C LYS A 179 2.32 15.94 48.17
N VAL A 180 3.11 16.67 47.38
CA VAL A 180 2.97 18.09 46.89
C VAL A 180 4.03 18.37 45.77
N ASP A 181 3.92 19.18 44.69
CA ASP A 181 2.76 19.79 43.97
C ASP A 181 3.04 20.11 42.45
N ASN A 182 3.69 21.24 42.06
CA ASN A 182 3.63 21.90 40.71
C ASN A 182 5.04 22.28 40.11
N GLU A 183 5.29 22.61 38.82
CA GLU A 183 4.50 23.33 37.78
C GLU A 183 4.65 22.84 36.30
N VAL A 184 3.51 22.86 35.59
CA VAL A 184 3.18 23.47 34.26
C VAL A 184 4.07 23.28 33.01
N GLU A 185 3.57 22.50 32.03
CA GLU A 185 3.16 23.01 30.71
C GLU A 185 2.28 21.96 29.99
N GLY A 186 1.22 22.36 29.27
CA GLY A 186 0.28 21.37 28.72
C GLY A 186 -0.59 21.83 27.54
N LYS A 187 -1.09 20.84 26.78
CA LYS A 187 -2.28 20.94 25.91
C LYS A 187 -2.78 19.53 25.51
N LYS A 188 -3.82 19.04 26.20
CA LYS A 188 -4.70 17.96 25.73
C LYS A 188 -6.14 18.22 26.15
N THR A 189 -6.97 18.58 25.16
CA THR A 189 -8.41 18.32 25.02
C THR A 189 -9.21 17.84 26.25
N GLU A 190 -10.16 18.65 26.70
CA GLU A 190 -11.34 18.21 27.45
C GLU A 190 -12.61 18.41 26.60
N ASN A 191 -13.63 17.57 26.84
CA ASN A 191 -14.88 17.58 26.08
C ASN A 191 -15.94 18.43 26.80
N ASN A 192 -16.17 19.66 26.35
CA ASN A 192 -17.31 20.47 26.81
C ASN A 192 -18.45 20.42 25.76
N PRO A 193 -19.71 20.05 26.12
CA PRO A 193 -20.82 19.97 25.16
C PRO A 193 -21.19 21.28 24.45
N GLU A 194 -20.93 22.44 25.04
CA GLU A 194 -21.32 23.76 24.50
C GLU A 194 -20.76 24.03 23.09
N VAL A 195 -19.48 23.66 22.86
CA VAL A 195 -18.79 23.82 21.57
C VAL A 195 -19.48 23.06 20.42
N LYS A 196 -20.30 22.05 20.70
CA LYS A 196 -21.05 21.30 19.68
C LYS A 196 -22.32 22.01 19.22
N GLU A 197 -22.82 22.98 19.97
CA GLU A 197 -24.00 23.77 19.57
C GLU A 197 -23.57 24.97 18.71
N ASP A 198 -22.47 25.64 19.08
CA ASP A 198 -21.86 26.70 18.26
C ASP A 198 -21.51 26.23 16.83
N ILE A 199 -20.90 25.04 16.71
CA ILE A 199 -20.56 24.44 15.41
C ILE A 199 -21.82 24.03 14.61
N LYS A 200 -22.94 23.69 15.28
CA LYS A 200 -24.20 23.42 14.57
C LYS A 200 -24.79 24.72 14.03
N ASN A 201 -24.78 25.78 14.84
CA ASN A 201 -25.38 27.07 14.48
C ASN A 201 -24.63 27.72 13.31
N SER A 202 -23.29 27.69 13.31
CA SER A 202 -22.49 28.20 12.17
C SER A 202 -22.75 27.44 10.87
N VAL A 203 -22.92 26.11 10.92
CA VAL A 203 -23.25 25.27 9.76
C VAL A 203 -24.69 25.48 9.27
N ILE A 204 -25.60 25.96 10.13
CA ILE A 204 -26.96 26.35 9.72
C ILE A 204 -26.92 27.70 8.98
N GLU A 205 -26.23 28.70 9.53
CA GLU A 205 -26.08 30.02 8.87
C GLU A 205 -25.41 29.94 7.49
N GLU A 206 -24.37 29.11 7.32
CA GLU A 206 -23.74 28.90 6.01
C GLU A 206 -24.71 28.28 4.99
N LYS A 207 -25.57 27.35 5.42
CA LYS A 207 -26.58 26.73 4.54
C LYS A 207 -27.69 27.69 4.14
N GLU A 208 -28.09 28.61 5.01
CA GLU A 208 -29.06 29.65 4.67
C GLU A 208 -28.50 30.69 3.70
N LYS A 209 -27.21 31.06 3.85
CA LYS A 209 -26.50 31.93 2.88
C LYS A 209 -26.45 31.27 1.50
N ILE A 210 -26.02 30.00 1.44
CA ILE A 210 -25.96 29.25 0.16
C ILE A 210 -27.34 29.14 -0.50
N LYS A 211 -28.43 28.94 0.27
CA LYS A 211 -29.80 28.92 -0.29
C LYS A 211 -30.20 30.25 -0.92
N LYS A 212 -29.95 31.38 -0.24
CA LYS A 212 -30.23 32.71 -0.79
C LYS A 212 -29.41 32.99 -2.06
N ASP A 213 -28.15 32.59 -2.07
CA ASP A 213 -27.28 32.71 -3.25
C ASP A 213 -27.71 31.84 -4.44
N THR A 214 -28.44 30.74 -4.21
CA THR A 214 -29.07 29.94 -5.27
C THR A 214 -30.40 30.51 -5.75
N GLU A 215 -31.27 30.98 -4.85
CA GLU A 215 -32.57 31.57 -5.22
C GLU A 215 -32.40 32.85 -6.06
N VAL A 216 -31.37 33.68 -5.75
CA VAL A 216 -31.02 34.87 -6.55
C VAL A 216 -30.50 34.51 -7.96
N LYS A 217 -30.02 33.28 -8.18
CA LYS A 217 -29.55 32.81 -9.50
C LYS A 217 -30.62 32.13 -10.35
N GLU A 218 -31.72 31.68 -9.74
CA GLU A 218 -32.85 31.07 -10.45
C GLU A 218 -33.96 32.10 -10.78
N GLY A 219 -33.90 33.30 -10.19
CA GLY A 219 -34.82 34.42 -10.42
C GLY A 219 -34.30 35.56 -11.31
N ALA A 220 -33.26 35.33 -12.12
CA ALA A 220 -32.59 36.35 -12.97
C ALA A 220 -32.37 35.85 -14.41
#